data_AF-A0A0B2P006-F1
#
_entry.id   AF-A0A0B2P006-F1
#
_cell.length_a   1.000
_cell.length_b   1.000
_cell.length_c   1.000
_cell.angle_alpha   90.00
_cell.angle_beta   90.00
_cell.angle_gamma   90.00
#
_symmetry.space_group_name_H-M   'P 1'
#
loop_
_entity.id
_entity.type
_entity.pdbx_description
1 polymer ?
#
loop_
_entity_poly.entity_id
_entity_poly.type
_entity_poly.pdbx_seq_one_letter_code
_entity_poly.pdbx_strand_id
1 'polypeptide(L)'
;WRADPTGMYSTRSAYRLLSNLNSAASDGRSFQLIWKLNIPPKAAIFTWRLLKDRLPTRANLHRRNVGLQEVTCPLCHVEQEEAGHLFFHCSQTNGLWWESLRWIQVSGVFPASPASHFSLFCDGLDVGRHHSRWCGWWIALTFAIWKHRNLLIFQGIPFVSSKVMEDTLFLAWSWYKARDKDFNIPFNHWSSN
;
A
#
# COMPACT_ATOMS: atom_id res chain seq x y z
N TRP A 1 9.55 39.22 1.35
CA TRP A 1 9.25 37.77 1.38
C TRP A 1 10.34 37.05 2.18
N ARG A 2 10.03 36.44 3.33
CA ARG A 2 11.04 35.93 4.29
C ARG A 2 11.73 34.62 3.89
N ALA A 3 11.15 33.88 2.95
CA ALA A 3 11.68 32.58 2.51
C ALA A 3 12.65 32.68 1.32
N ASP A 4 13.04 33.89 0.92
CA ASP A 4 14.14 34.11 -0.02
C ASP A 4 15.08 35.17 0.58
N PRO A 5 16.40 34.94 0.64
CA PRO A 5 17.37 35.90 1.19
C PRO A 5 17.37 37.25 0.47
N THR A 6 16.96 37.29 -0.80
CA THR A 6 16.82 38.54 -1.57
C THR A 6 15.58 39.35 -1.20
N GLY A 7 14.68 38.78 -0.38
CA GLY A 7 13.42 39.39 0.01
C GLY A 7 12.36 39.39 -1.10
N MET A 8 12.68 38.94 -2.32
CA MET A 8 11.77 38.92 -3.45
C MET A 8 10.87 37.68 -3.47
N TYR A 9 9.60 37.86 -3.82
CA TYR A 9 8.66 36.76 -3.99
C TYR A 9 8.85 36.10 -5.36
N SER A 10 8.83 34.76 -5.40
CA SER A 10 8.66 33.99 -6.62
C SER A 10 7.79 32.76 -6.36
N THR A 11 7.12 32.26 -7.40
CA THR A 11 6.38 30.99 -7.30
C THR A 11 7.31 29.83 -6.93
N ARG A 12 8.58 29.88 -7.37
CA ARG A 12 9.62 28.90 -7.02
C ARG A 12 9.99 28.93 -5.53
N SER A 13 10.20 30.12 -4.95
CA SER A 13 10.55 30.27 -3.53
C SER A 13 9.36 29.89 -2.64
N ALA A 14 8.14 30.24 -3.04
CA ALA A 14 6.92 29.83 -2.35
C ALA A 14 6.71 28.32 -2.41
N TYR A 15 6.87 27.69 -3.57
CA TYR A 15 6.76 26.25 -3.73
C TYR A 15 7.81 25.49 -2.91
N ARG A 16 9.06 25.96 -2.86
CA ARG A 16 10.11 25.37 -2.02
C ARG A 16 9.79 25.46 -0.54
N LEU A 17 9.33 26.62 -0.07
CA LEU A 17 8.91 26.78 1.32
C LEU A 17 7.77 25.80 1.67
N LEU A 18 6.73 25.75 0.84
CA LEU A 18 5.60 24.83 1.05
C LEU A 18 6.01 23.37 0.94
N SER A 19 6.92 23.04 0.03
CA SER A 19 7.45 21.69 -0.11
C SER A 19 8.23 21.28 1.13
N ASN A 20 9.09 22.16 1.67
CA ASN A 20 9.88 21.90 2.86
C ASN A 20 9.01 21.77 4.13
N LEU A 21 7.95 22.58 4.24
CA LEU A 21 6.96 22.47 5.32
C LEU A 21 6.17 21.15 5.25
N ASN A 22 5.85 20.69 4.05
CA ASN A 22 5.19 19.40 3.81
C ASN A 22 6.16 18.21 3.81
N SER A 23 7.47 18.45 3.87
CA SER A 23 8.52 17.43 3.87
C SER A 23 8.80 16.91 5.27
N ALA A 24 7.76 16.60 6.04
CA ALA A 24 7.90 15.77 7.24
C ALA A 24 8.43 14.36 6.87
N ALA A 25 9.75 14.31 6.66
CA ALA A 25 10.79 13.29 6.74
C ALA A 25 10.60 11.84 6.24
N SER A 26 9.40 11.36 5.88
CA SER A 26 9.19 9.94 5.51
C SER A 26 8.74 9.73 4.06
N ASP A 27 8.04 10.71 3.49
CA ASP A 27 7.26 10.53 2.25
C ASP A 27 8.12 10.40 0.98
N GLY A 28 9.24 11.14 0.88
CA GLY A 28 10.01 11.25 -0.36
C GLY A 28 10.68 9.95 -0.83
N ARG A 29 11.22 9.15 0.10
CA ARG A 29 11.93 7.90 -0.23
C ARG A 29 10.96 6.82 -0.68
N SER A 30 9.87 6.62 0.07
CA SER A 30 8.82 5.67 -0.28
C SER A 30 8.24 5.93 -1.67
N PHE A 31 8.05 7.19 -2.05
CA PHE A 31 7.58 7.53 -3.40
C PHE A 31 8.60 7.22 -4.49
N GLN A 32 9.88 7.54 -4.28
CA GLN A 32 10.92 7.19 -5.24
C GLN A 32 11.04 5.68 -5.43
N LEU A 33 10.86 4.91 -4.35
CA LEU A 33 10.92 3.46 -4.39
C LEU A 33 9.82 2.88 -5.29
N ILE A 34 8.56 3.31 -5.13
CA ILE A 34 7.43 2.83 -5.94
C ILE A 34 7.72 2.91 -7.44
N TRP A 35 8.28 4.02 -7.91
CA TRP A 35 8.56 4.24 -9.33
C TRP A 35 9.79 3.49 -9.85
N LYS A 36 10.67 3.03 -8.95
CA LYS A 36 11.82 2.17 -9.30
C LYS A 36 11.48 0.68 -9.29
N LEU A 37 10.39 0.29 -8.63
CA LEU A 37 9.95 -1.10 -8.58
C LEU A 37 9.46 -1.57 -9.95
N ASN A 38 9.75 -2.83 -10.25
CA ASN A 38 9.36 -3.44 -11.51
C ASN A 38 7.92 -3.96 -11.45
N ILE A 39 6.95 -3.07 -11.27
CA ILE A 39 5.50 -3.37 -11.12
C ILE A 39 4.62 -2.65 -12.16
N PRO A 40 3.41 -3.17 -12.47
CA PRO A 40 2.47 -2.50 -13.37
C PRO A 40 2.22 -1.02 -12.99
N PRO A 41 2.15 -0.09 -13.96
CA PRO A 41 1.87 1.31 -13.67
C PRO A 41 0.59 1.53 -12.87
N LYS A 42 -0.44 0.69 -13.11
CA LYS A 42 -1.68 0.69 -12.35
C LYS A 42 -1.46 0.40 -10.86
N ALA A 43 -0.58 -0.56 -10.54
CA ALA A 43 -0.22 -0.90 -9.16
C ALA A 43 0.60 0.23 -8.52
N ALA A 44 1.57 0.82 -9.25
CA ALA A 44 2.34 1.97 -8.77
C ALA A 44 1.45 3.18 -8.43
N ILE A 45 0.51 3.54 -9.31
CA ILE A 45 -0.44 4.64 -9.08
C ILE A 45 -1.36 4.33 -7.90
N PHE A 46 -1.83 3.10 -7.78
CA PHE A 46 -2.63 2.66 -6.63
C PHE A 46 -1.86 2.84 -5.33
N THR A 47 -0.63 2.33 -5.25
CA THR A 47 0.23 2.45 -4.06
C THR A 47 0.49 3.91 -3.72
N TRP A 48 0.82 4.74 -4.71
CA TRP A 48 1.02 6.17 -4.49
C TRP A 48 -0.23 6.84 -3.89
N ARG A 49 -1.43 6.49 -4.37
CA ARG A 49 -2.69 6.99 -3.79
C ARG A 49 -2.92 6.46 -2.37
N LEU A 50 -2.56 5.20 -2.11
CA LEU A 50 -2.66 4.60 -0.77
C LEU A 50 -1.74 5.33 0.23
N LEU A 51 -0.47 5.53 -0.12
CA LEU A 51 0.49 6.18 0.77
C LEU A 51 0.13 7.65 1.05
N LYS A 52 -0.54 8.31 0.11
CA LYS A 52 -1.06 9.67 0.26
C LYS A 52 -2.43 9.75 0.96
N ASP A 53 -2.99 8.62 1.40
CA ASP A 53 -4.33 8.53 1.96
C ASP A 53 -5.40 9.16 1.04
N ARG A 54 -5.32 8.83 -0.26
CA ARG A 54 -6.18 9.38 -1.32
C ARG A 54 -7.16 8.37 -1.91
N LEU A 55 -7.11 7.10 -1.48
CA LEU A 55 -8.09 6.10 -1.89
C LEU A 55 -9.50 6.48 -1.39
N PRO A 56 -10.57 6.09 -2.10
CA PRO A 56 -11.94 6.34 -1.69
C PRO A 56 -12.42 5.35 -0.62
N THR A 57 -11.74 5.30 0.52
CA THR A 57 -12.26 4.63 1.72
C THR A 57 -13.48 5.41 2.24
N ARG A 58 -14.37 4.78 3.01
CA ARG A 58 -15.55 5.49 3.56
C ARG A 58 -15.15 6.68 4.42
N ALA A 59 -14.08 6.59 5.20
CA ALA A 59 -13.54 7.74 5.93
C ALA A 59 -13.15 8.90 4.98
N ASN A 60 -12.49 8.59 3.86
CA ASN A 60 -12.02 9.60 2.91
C ASN A 60 -13.15 10.21 2.09
N LEU A 61 -14.15 9.42 1.76
CA LEU A 61 -15.38 9.86 1.10
C LEU A 61 -16.20 10.77 2.03
N HIS A 62 -16.37 10.36 3.29
CA HIS A 62 -17.05 11.17 4.30
C HIS A 62 -16.34 12.51 4.52
N ARG A 63 -15.00 12.53 4.63
CA ARG A 63 -14.20 13.78 4.70
C ARG A 63 -14.37 14.69 3.47
N ARG A 64 -14.81 14.15 2.33
CA ARG A 64 -15.08 14.89 1.09
C ARG A 64 -16.57 15.24 0.94
N ASN A 65 -17.37 15.10 1.99
CA ASN A 65 -18.81 15.34 2.02
C ASN A 65 -19.60 14.50 1.01
N VAL A 66 -19.09 13.30 0.68
CA VAL A 66 -19.86 12.32 -0.09
C VAL A 66 -20.87 11.68 0.84
N GLY A 67 -22.16 11.74 0.49
CA GLY A 67 -23.25 11.17 1.28
C GLY A 67 -23.11 9.65 1.39
N LEU A 68 -22.64 9.17 2.53
CA LEU A 68 -22.56 7.75 2.88
C LEU A 68 -23.52 7.47 4.03
N GLN A 69 -24.22 6.34 3.97
CA GLN A 69 -25.08 5.88 5.06
C GLN A 69 -24.26 5.48 6.29
N GLU A 70 -23.10 4.86 6.07
CA GLU A 70 -22.21 4.40 7.14
C GLU A 70 -20.73 4.60 6.78
N VAL A 71 -19.92 4.88 7.81
CA VAL A 71 -18.46 5.02 7.70
C VAL A 71 -17.70 3.77 8.15
N THR A 72 -18.41 2.77 8.65
CA THR A 72 -17.87 1.49 9.14
C THR A 72 -17.14 0.71 8.05
N CYS A 73 -16.14 -0.08 8.41
CA CYS A 73 -15.41 -0.94 7.52
C CYS A 73 -16.35 -2.00 6.92
N PRO A 74 -16.41 -2.13 5.58
CA PRO A 74 -17.29 -3.10 4.93
C PRO A 74 -16.85 -4.55 5.17
N LEU A 75 -15.65 -4.78 5.70
CA LEU A 75 -15.10 -6.12 5.92
C LEU A 75 -15.46 -6.66 7.31
N CYS A 76 -15.22 -5.87 8.37
CA CYS A 76 -15.48 -6.29 9.75
C CYS A 76 -16.77 -5.72 10.34
N HIS A 77 -17.31 -4.62 9.81
CA HIS A 77 -18.47 -3.90 10.34
C HIS A 77 -18.30 -3.37 11.78
N VAL A 78 -17.08 -3.31 12.31
CA VAL A 78 -16.81 -2.86 13.70
C VAL A 78 -16.24 -1.44 13.75
N GLU A 79 -15.12 -1.18 13.08
CA GLU A 79 -14.42 0.11 13.14
C GLU A 79 -14.67 0.94 11.87
N GLN A 80 -14.30 2.21 11.89
CA GLN A 80 -14.35 3.09 10.72
C GLN A 80 -13.40 2.62 9.61
N GLU A 81 -13.82 2.73 8.34
CA GLU A 81 -12.98 2.37 7.20
C GLU A 81 -11.91 3.43 6.91
N GLU A 82 -10.86 3.43 7.72
CA GLU A 82 -9.62 4.15 7.44
C GLU A 82 -8.63 3.26 6.68
N ALA A 83 -7.66 3.86 5.97
CA ALA A 83 -6.68 3.07 5.22
C ALA A 83 -5.86 2.15 6.13
N GLY A 84 -5.40 2.66 7.28
CA GLY A 84 -4.67 1.85 8.26
C GLY A 84 -5.47 0.64 8.74
N HIS A 85 -6.72 0.88 9.15
CA HIS A 85 -7.63 -0.18 9.56
C HIS A 85 -7.88 -1.18 8.43
N LEU A 86 -8.38 -0.72 7.28
CA LEU A 86 -8.75 -1.58 6.16
C LEU A 86 -7.60 -2.50 5.74
N PHE A 87 -6.40 -1.95 5.59
CA PHE A 87 -5.28 -2.71 5.04
C PHE A 87 -4.55 -3.54 6.07
N PHE A 88 -4.40 -3.11 7.34
CA PHE A 88 -3.46 -3.75 8.27
C PHE A 88 -4.06 -4.23 9.59
N HIS A 89 -5.08 -3.55 10.12
CA HIS A 89 -5.60 -3.81 11.47
C HIS A 89 -6.96 -4.49 11.51
N CYS A 90 -7.70 -4.48 10.39
CA CYS A 90 -9.00 -5.12 10.29
C CYS A 90 -8.90 -6.63 10.54
N SER A 91 -9.85 -7.18 11.30
CA SER A 91 -9.92 -8.62 11.62
C SER A 91 -9.91 -9.53 10.39
N GLN A 92 -10.37 -9.02 9.23
CA GLN A 92 -10.42 -9.78 7.99
C GLN A 92 -9.10 -9.74 7.20
N THR A 93 -8.25 -8.73 7.43
CA THR A 93 -7.03 -8.50 6.64
C THR A 93 -5.75 -8.70 7.44
N ASN A 94 -5.78 -8.55 8.77
CA ASN A 94 -4.59 -8.69 9.62
C ASN A 94 -3.93 -10.09 9.49
N GLY A 95 -4.74 -11.14 9.35
CA GLY A 95 -4.27 -12.52 9.21
C GLY A 95 -3.43 -12.75 7.96
N LEU A 96 -3.73 -12.02 6.88
CA LEU A 96 -2.97 -12.09 5.63
C LEU A 96 -1.54 -11.59 5.82
N TRP A 97 -1.36 -10.54 6.62
CA TRP A 97 -0.04 -10.00 6.93
C TRP A 97 0.73 -10.90 7.90
N TRP A 98 0.05 -11.45 8.90
CA TRP A 98 0.67 -12.43 9.81
C TRP A 98 1.14 -13.67 9.07
N GLU A 99 0.35 -14.18 8.13
CA GLU A 99 0.75 -15.29 7.26
C GLU A 99 1.99 -14.93 6.43
N SER A 100 1.99 -13.74 5.80
CA SER A 100 3.13 -13.23 5.02
C SER A 100 4.41 -13.10 5.87
N LEU A 101 4.31 -12.57 7.08
CA LEU A 101 5.45 -12.38 7.99
C LEU A 101 6.00 -13.70 8.53
N ARG A 102 5.16 -14.72 8.70
CA ARG A 102 5.61 -16.05 9.13
C ARG A 102 6.60 -16.68 8.15
N TRP A 103 6.48 -16.39 6.85
CA TRP A 103 7.40 -16.91 5.83
C TRP A 103 8.83 -16.40 5.97
N ILE A 104 9.01 -15.25 6.63
CA ILE A 104 10.32 -14.64 6.87
C ILE A 104 10.71 -14.56 8.34
N GLN A 105 9.95 -15.23 9.22
CA GLN A 105 10.21 -15.30 10.66
C GLN A 105 10.33 -13.92 11.34
N VAL A 106 9.63 -12.92 10.79
CA VAL A 106 9.59 -11.57 11.36
C VAL A 106 8.36 -11.45 12.26
N SER A 107 8.53 -10.87 13.43
CA SER A 107 7.42 -10.44 14.30
C SER A 107 7.53 -8.96 14.59
N GLY A 108 6.39 -8.26 14.65
CA GLY A 108 6.37 -6.83 14.89
C GLY A 108 4.95 -6.28 14.93
N VAL A 109 4.82 -5.06 15.47
CA VAL A 109 3.56 -4.32 15.47
C VAL A 109 3.46 -3.53 14.17
N PHE A 110 2.30 -3.60 13.51
CA PHE A 110 2.08 -2.82 12.30
C PHE A 110 1.91 -1.33 12.62
N PRO A 111 2.63 -0.44 11.91
CA PRO A 111 2.35 0.98 11.98
C PRO A 111 0.90 1.27 11.58
N ALA A 112 0.30 2.30 12.18
CA ALA A 112 -1.07 2.71 11.84
C ALA A 112 -1.18 3.28 10.41
N SER A 113 -0.13 3.97 9.92
CA SER A 113 -0.17 4.63 8.61
C SER A 113 0.35 3.71 7.50
N PRO A 114 -0.28 3.71 6.29
CA PRO A 114 0.23 2.96 5.14
C PRO A 114 1.65 3.35 4.73
N ALA A 115 2.02 4.63 4.84
CA ALA A 115 3.36 5.10 4.49
C ALA A 115 4.43 4.53 5.43
N SER A 116 4.19 4.58 6.75
CA SER A 116 5.10 3.99 7.74
C SER A 116 5.17 2.48 7.62
N HIS A 117 4.03 1.82 7.35
CA HIS A 117 4.01 0.37 7.13
C HIS A 117 4.80 -0.01 5.88
N PHE A 118 4.67 0.74 4.78
CA PHE A 118 5.45 0.50 3.56
C PHE A 118 6.94 0.69 3.80
N SER A 119 7.35 1.76 4.48
CA SER A 119 8.76 1.98 4.84
C SER A 119 9.31 0.88 5.75
N LEU A 120 8.55 0.41 6.74
CA LEU A 120 8.96 -0.72 7.58
C LEU A 120 9.15 -1.99 6.75
N PHE A 121 8.18 -2.31 5.89
CA PHE A 121 8.19 -3.54 5.09
C PHE A 121 9.27 -3.56 4.01
N CYS A 122 9.53 -2.40 3.40
CA CYS A 122 10.56 -2.25 2.40
C CYS A 122 11.93 -2.06 3.03
N ASP A 123 12.13 -1.03 3.84
CA ASP A 123 13.46 -0.60 4.30
C ASP A 123 13.89 -1.24 5.63
N GLY A 124 12.94 -1.63 6.49
CA GLY A 124 13.20 -1.95 7.90
C GLY A 124 13.40 -3.43 8.22
N LEU A 125 12.97 -4.31 7.32
CA LEU A 125 13.27 -5.74 7.40
C LEU A 125 14.63 -5.92 6.72
N ASP A 126 15.62 -6.46 7.42
CA ASP A 126 16.99 -6.66 6.91
C ASP A 126 17.05 -7.77 5.84
N VAL A 127 16.21 -7.67 4.80
CA VAL A 127 15.97 -8.71 3.79
C VAL A 127 17.04 -8.70 2.69
N GLY A 128 18.16 -8.01 2.90
CA GLY A 128 19.31 -7.97 2.00
C GLY A 128 18.93 -7.84 0.51
N ARG A 129 19.40 -8.79 -0.32
CA ARG A 129 19.23 -8.82 -1.79
C ARG A 129 17.78 -8.98 -2.29
N HIS A 130 16.79 -9.17 -1.42
CA HIS A 130 15.38 -9.39 -1.79
C HIS A 130 14.43 -8.24 -1.48
N HIS A 131 14.95 -7.06 -1.11
CA HIS A 131 14.19 -5.84 -0.84
C HIS A 131 13.09 -5.53 -1.88
N SER A 132 13.45 -5.53 -3.17
CA SER A 132 12.49 -5.28 -4.26
C SER A 132 11.35 -6.32 -4.29
N ARG A 133 11.65 -7.57 -3.89
CA ARG A 133 10.68 -8.65 -3.93
C ARG A 133 9.56 -8.47 -2.89
N TRP A 134 9.95 -8.07 -1.68
CA TRP A 134 9.01 -7.80 -0.61
C TRP A 134 8.18 -6.55 -0.82
N CYS A 135 8.78 -5.49 -1.38
CA CYS A 135 8.02 -4.32 -1.77
C CYS A 135 6.96 -4.67 -2.83
N GLY A 136 7.32 -5.51 -3.81
CA GLY A 136 6.36 -6.01 -4.80
C GLY A 136 5.23 -6.82 -4.16
N TRP A 137 5.55 -7.70 -3.19
CA TRP A 137 4.53 -8.43 -2.44
C TRP A 137 3.60 -7.50 -1.65
N TRP A 138 4.14 -6.56 -0.89
CA TRP A 138 3.35 -5.61 -0.11
C TRP A 138 2.35 -4.88 -1.01
N ILE A 139 2.79 -4.48 -2.20
CA ILE A 139 1.95 -3.81 -3.20
C ILE A 139 0.92 -4.78 -3.77
N ALA A 140 1.27 -6.04 -4.06
CA ALA A 140 0.33 -7.04 -4.52
C ALA A 140 -0.77 -7.31 -3.48
N LEU A 141 -0.42 -7.44 -2.21
CA LEU A 141 -1.35 -7.75 -1.13
C LEU A 141 -2.33 -6.60 -0.89
N THR A 142 -1.81 -5.37 -0.75
CA THR A 142 -2.67 -4.19 -0.62
C THR A 142 -3.56 -3.98 -1.86
N PHE A 143 -3.06 -4.25 -3.06
CA PHE A 143 -3.87 -4.18 -4.28
C PHE A 143 -4.97 -5.24 -4.32
N ALA A 144 -4.68 -6.48 -3.90
CA ALA A 144 -5.65 -7.57 -3.82
C ALA A 144 -6.73 -7.27 -2.77
N ILE A 145 -6.35 -6.85 -1.55
CA ILE A 145 -7.30 -6.43 -0.50
C ILE A 145 -8.26 -5.36 -1.05
N TRP A 146 -7.71 -4.33 -1.72
CA TRP A 146 -8.53 -3.27 -2.30
C TRP A 146 -9.48 -3.78 -3.38
N LYS A 147 -9.01 -4.67 -4.26
CA LYS A 147 -9.84 -5.30 -5.30
C LYS A 147 -10.99 -6.09 -4.69
N HIS A 148 -10.71 -6.97 -3.72
CA HIS A 148 -11.72 -7.81 -3.06
C HIS A 148 -12.73 -6.99 -2.25
N ARG A 149 -12.27 -5.95 -1.54
CA ARG A 149 -13.17 -4.98 -0.88
C ARG A 149 -14.11 -4.30 -1.88
N ASN A 150 -13.62 -3.94 -3.07
CA ASN A 150 -14.48 -3.32 -4.09
C ASN A 150 -15.46 -4.32 -4.72
N LEU A 151 -15.05 -5.57 -4.93
CA LEU A 151 -15.96 -6.63 -5.38
C LEU A 151 -17.10 -6.84 -4.38
N LEU A 152 -16.80 -6.80 -3.07
CA LEU A 152 -17.82 -6.85 -2.03
C LEU A 152 -18.82 -5.69 -2.14
N ILE A 153 -18.34 -4.45 -2.25
CA ILE A 153 -19.22 -3.27 -2.25
C ILE A 153 -20.04 -3.14 -3.54
N PHE A 154 -19.42 -3.35 -4.70
CA PHE A 154 -20.06 -3.05 -5.98
C PHE A 154 -20.74 -4.26 -6.62
N GLN A 155 -20.40 -5.48 -6.19
CA GLN A 155 -20.90 -6.72 -6.79
C GLN A 155 -21.44 -7.72 -5.74
N GLY A 156 -21.36 -7.41 -4.45
CA GLY A 156 -21.83 -8.29 -3.37
C GLY A 156 -21.00 -9.57 -3.20
N ILE A 157 -19.82 -9.66 -3.83
CA ILE A 157 -18.97 -10.86 -3.75
C ILE A 157 -18.28 -10.89 -2.38
N PRO A 158 -18.49 -11.94 -1.56
CA PRO A 158 -17.91 -12.00 -0.21
C PRO A 158 -16.39 -11.90 -0.21
N PHE A 159 -15.85 -11.19 0.80
CA PHE A 159 -14.42 -11.15 1.06
C PHE A 159 -13.97 -12.49 1.66
N VAL A 160 -13.08 -13.21 0.96
CA VAL A 160 -12.56 -14.50 1.40
C VAL A 160 -11.03 -14.42 1.46
N SER A 161 -10.46 -14.50 2.66
CA SER A 161 -9.02 -14.28 2.89
C SER A 161 -8.13 -15.22 2.07
N SER A 162 -8.49 -16.49 1.91
CA SER A 162 -7.73 -17.44 1.07
C SER A 162 -7.67 -17.00 -0.39
N LYS A 163 -8.79 -16.54 -0.97
CA LYS A 163 -8.82 -16.02 -2.35
C LYS A 163 -8.00 -14.75 -2.51
N VAL A 164 -7.97 -13.90 -1.47
CA VAL A 164 -7.12 -12.70 -1.47
C VAL A 164 -5.64 -13.11 -1.47
N MET A 165 -5.26 -14.13 -0.70
CA MET A 165 -3.89 -14.65 -0.68
C MET A 165 -3.50 -15.28 -2.02
N GLU A 166 -4.37 -16.09 -2.62
CA GLU A 166 -4.17 -16.67 -3.96
C GLU A 166 -3.99 -15.60 -5.04
N ASP A 167 -4.88 -14.59 -5.07
CA ASP A 167 -4.76 -13.44 -5.99
C ASP A 167 -3.45 -12.68 -5.76
N THR A 168 -3.01 -12.54 -4.50
CA THR A 168 -1.76 -11.86 -4.13
C THR A 168 -0.55 -12.63 -4.66
N LEU A 169 -0.49 -13.94 -4.43
CA LEU A 169 0.56 -14.84 -4.94
C LEU A 169 0.63 -14.74 -6.47
N PHE A 170 -0.51 -14.82 -7.15
CA PHE A 170 -0.58 -14.71 -8.60
C PHE A 170 -0.11 -13.35 -9.11
N LEU A 171 -0.55 -12.25 -8.48
CA LEU A 171 -0.13 -10.90 -8.85
C LEU A 171 1.38 -10.74 -8.70
N ALA A 172 1.94 -11.08 -7.54
CA ALA A 172 3.37 -11.01 -7.28
C ALA A 172 4.17 -11.82 -8.31
N TRP A 173 3.80 -13.09 -8.51
CA TRP A 173 4.43 -13.96 -9.52
C TRP A 173 4.34 -13.38 -10.93
N SER A 174 3.15 -12.94 -11.36
CA SER A 174 2.92 -12.41 -12.71
C SER A 174 3.76 -11.17 -12.99
N TRP A 175 3.98 -10.32 -11.98
CA TRP A 175 4.78 -9.11 -12.12
C TRP A 175 6.26 -9.44 -12.24
N TYR A 176 6.78 -10.40 -11.47
CA TYR A 176 8.14 -10.90 -11.65
C TYR A 176 8.31 -11.57 -13.01
N LYS A 177 7.42 -12.51 -13.36
CA LYS A 177 7.54 -13.28 -14.60
C LYS A 177 7.50 -12.41 -15.85
N ALA A 178 6.66 -11.38 -15.87
CA ALA A 178 6.54 -10.52 -17.04
C ALA A 178 7.74 -9.56 -17.22
N ARG A 179 8.56 -9.35 -16.18
CA ARG A 179 9.45 -8.18 -16.14
C ARG A 179 10.87 -8.46 -15.68
N ASP A 180 11.11 -9.64 -15.12
CA ASP A 180 12.43 -10.20 -14.84
C ASP A 180 12.71 -11.30 -15.87
N LYS A 181 13.66 -11.05 -16.78
CA LYS A 181 13.99 -11.96 -17.88
C LYS A 181 14.61 -13.27 -17.40
N ASP A 182 15.24 -13.25 -16.23
CA ASP A 182 15.90 -14.41 -15.64
C ASP A 182 14.95 -15.21 -14.73
N PHE A 183 13.72 -14.72 -14.53
CA PHE A 183 12.72 -15.39 -13.70
C PHE A 183 12.00 -16.51 -14.47
N ASN A 184 12.38 -17.75 -14.18
CA ASN A 184 11.86 -18.96 -14.83
C ASN A 184 11.07 -19.91 -13.93
N ILE A 185 10.68 -19.47 -12.74
CA ILE A 185 9.91 -20.30 -11.80
C ILE A 185 8.44 -20.37 -12.24
N PRO A 186 7.88 -21.56 -12.53
CA PRO A 186 6.47 -21.72 -12.85
C PRO A 186 5.56 -21.45 -11.64
N PHE A 187 4.31 -21.05 -11.86
CA PHE A 187 3.42 -20.62 -10.77
C PHE A 187 3.16 -21.70 -9.72
N ASN A 188 2.99 -22.96 -10.12
CA ASN A 188 2.78 -24.08 -9.18
C ASN A 188 3.95 -24.28 -8.21
N HIS A 189 5.19 -24.07 -8.66
CA HIS A 189 6.37 -24.10 -7.80
C HIS A 189 6.46 -22.85 -6.92
N TRP A 190 6.06 -21.69 -7.43
CA TRP A 190 6.02 -20.46 -6.66
C TRP A 190 4.99 -20.49 -5.54
N SER A 191 3.78 -21.00 -5.80
CA SER A 191 2.68 -21.02 -4.83
C SER A 191 2.84 -22.05 -3.72
N SER A 192 3.81 -22.96 -3.86
CA SER A 192 4.04 -24.07 -2.92
C SER A 192 5.25 -23.85 -2.00
N ASN A 193 6.01 -22.76 -2.19
CA ASN A 193 7.18 -22.37 -1.39
C ASN A 193 6.92 -21.04 -0.69
#